data_AF-A0A6C0EQ47-F1
#
_entry.id   AF-A0A6C0EQ47-F1
#
_cell.length_a   1.000
_cell.length_b   1.000
_cell.length_c   1.000
_cell.angle_alpha   90.00
_cell.angle_beta   90.00
_cell.angle_gamma   90.00
#
_symmetry.space_group_name_H-M   'P 1'
#
loop_
_entity.id
_entity.type
_entity.pdbx_description
1 polymer ?
#
loop_
_entity_poly.entity_id
_entity_poly.type
_entity_poly.pdbx_seq_one_letter_code
_entity_poly.pdbx_strand_id
1 'polypeptide(L)'
;MRFIDSLCPPALLYMLYVVIHTGLDLALGRLATAAIKIIMGVAGVIILDSLCSVDLGIVSWVIVATPFIMVALASSISLGLGMDRMAASMIKDGFSNPLTGDNLKNRDKIVTHLKQQDAAPVSTSSLY
;
A
#
# COMPACT_ATOMS: atom_id res chain seq x y z
N MET A 1 -22.67 -23.05 -9.20
CA MET A 1 -21.37 -22.38 -9.01
C MET A 1 -20.45 -22.87 -10.12
N ARG A 2 -20.29 -22.12 -11.23
CA ARG A 2 -19.54 -22.57 -12.44
C ARG A 2 -18.49 -21.58 -12.93
N PHE A 3 -18.27 -20.47 -12.22
CA PHE A 3 -17.27 -19.46 -12.60
C PHE A 3 -15.85 -19.89 -12.25
N ILE A 4 -15.68 -20.81 -11.28
CA ILE A 4 -14.38 -21.38 -10.90
C ILE A 4 -13.95 -22.48 -11.88
N ASP A 5 -14.90 -23.18 -12.53
CA ASP A 5 -14.60 -24.18 -13.56
C ASP A 5 -14.22 -23.54 -14.92
N SER A 6 -14.57 -22.27 -15.14
CA SER A 6 -14.29 -21.56 -16.39
C SER A 6 -13.07 -20.64 -16.35
N LEU A 7 -12.61 -20.23 -15.16
CA LEU A 7 -11.43 -19.37 -15.01
C LEU A 7 -10.27 -20.15 -14.40
N CYS A 8 -9.13 -20.10 -15.08
CA CYS A 8 -7.92 -20.77 -14.62
C CYS A 8 -7.42 -20.14 -13.29
N PRO A 9 -6.92 -20.93 -12.31
CA PRO A 9 -6.46 -20.43 -11.01
C PRO A 9 -5.54 -19.19 -11.04
N PRO A 10 -4.53 -19.08 -11.93
CA PRO A 10 -3.68 -17.88 -12.00
C PRO A 10 -4.42 -16.62 -12.48
N ALA A 11 -5.42 -16.75 -13.36
CA ALA A 11 -6.19 -15.60 -13.85
C ALA A 11 -7.02 -14.96 -12.73
N LEU A 12 -7.59 -15.78 -11.84
CA LEU A 12 -8.34 -15.30 -10.67
C LEU A 12 -7.45 -14.54 -9.69
N LEU A 13 -6.23 -15.05 -9.43
CA LEU A 13 -5.26 -14.36 -8.58
C LEU A 13 -4.85 -13.01 -9.15
N TYR A 14 -4.62 -12.94 -10.47
CA TYR A 14 -4.29 -11.68 -11.13
C TYR A 14 -5.43 -10.66 -11.05
N MET A 15 -6.69 -11.11 -11.23
CA MET A 15 -7.86 -10.25 -11.07
C MET A 15 -7.93 -9.65 -9.65
N LEU A 16 -7.73 -10.47 -8.61
CA LEU A 16 -7.72 -10.00 -7.22
C LEU A 16 -6.60 -8.97 -6.98
N TYR A 17 -5.40 -9.24 -7.50
CA TYR A 17 -4.27 -8.32 -7.43
C TYR A 17 -4.60 -6.95 -8.06
N VAL A 18 -5.19 -6.94 -9.25
CA VAL A 18 -5.61 -5.71 -9.94
C VAL A 18 -6.64 -4.95 -9.12
N VAL A 19 -7.63 -5.64 -8.53
CA VAL A 19 -8.67 -5.01 -7.71
C VAL A 19 -8.07 -4.34 -6.48
N ILE A 20 -7.18 -5.01 -5.75
CA ILE A 20 -6.52 -4.44 -4.57
C ILE A 20 -5.70 -3.20 -4.95
N HIS A 21 -4.88 -3.30 -6.00
CA HIS A 21 -4.04 -2.18 -6.43
C HIS A 21 -4.87 -1.00 -6.94
N THR A 22 -5.89 -1.26 -7.75
CA THR A 22 -6.77 -0.21 -8.26
C THR A 22 -7.56 0.43 -7.12
N GLY A 23 -8.00 -0.35 -6.13
CA GLY A 23 -8.66 0.16 -4.93
C GLY A 23 -7.75 1.10 -4.13
N LEU A 24 -6.45 0.79 -4.04
CA LEU A 24 -5.46 1.67 -3.42
C LEU A 24 -5.31 2.98 -4.20
N ASP A 25 -5.22 2.93 -5.54
CA ASP A 25 -5.18 4.14 -6.38
C ASP A 25 -6.44 5.01 -6.21
N LEU A 26 -7.62 4.40 -6.07
CA LEU A 26 -8.87 5.10 -5.76
C LEU A 26 -8.80 5.78 -4.39
N ALA A 27 -8.29 5.10 -3.36
CA ALA A 27 -8.15 5.65 -2.01
C ALA A 27 -7.19 6.86 -1.97
N LEU A 28 -6.17 6.88 -2.83
CA LEU A 28 -5.23 7.99 -3.01
C LEU A 28 -5.77 9.11 -3.92
N GLY A 29 -7.00 8.97 -4.45
CA GLY A 29 -7.63 9.95 -5.34
C GLY A 29 -7.08 9.99 -6.76
N ARG A 30 -6.28 9.00 -7.18
CA ARG A 30 -5.63 8.95 -8.50
C ARG A 30 -6.51 8.27 -9.55
N LEU A 31 -7.58 8.94 -9.97
CA LEU A 31 -8.57 8.39 -10.91
C LEU A 31 -7.99 8.06 -12.30
N ALA A 32 -7.12 8.94 -12.85
CA ALA A 32 -6.52 8.70 -14.17
C ALA A 32 -5.65 7.43 -14.19
N THR A 33 -4.85 7.24 -13.14
CA THR A 33 -3.99 6.06 -12.98
C THR A 33 -4.83 4.80 -12.76
N ALA A 34 -5.88 4.89 -11.95
CA ALA A 34 -6.78 3.78 -11.71
C ALA A 34 -7.51 3.32 -12.98
N ALA A 35 -8.01 4.24 -13.80
CA ALA A 35 -8.70 3.89 -15.05
C ALA A 35 -7.79 3.09 -16.00
N ILE A 36 -6.53 3.54 -16.16
CA ILE A 36 -5.54 2.85 -16.98
C ILE A 36 -5.23 1.45 -16.41
N LYS A 37 -5.08 1.32 -15.09
CA LYS A 37 -4.85 0.02 -14.42
C LYS A 37 -6.03 -0.94 -14.58
N ILE A 38 -7.27 -0.46 -14.57
CA ILE A 38 -8.45 -1.29 -14.84
C ILE A 38 -8.39 -1.84 -16.26
N ILE A 39 -8.16 -0.98 -17.26
CA ILE A 39 -8.11 -1.40 -18.67
C ILE A 39 -6.98 -2.43 -18.88
N MET A 40 -5.78 -2.11 -18.38
CA MET A 40 -4.62 -3.02 -18.47
C MET A 40 -4.85 -4.32 -17.69
N GLY A 41 -5.48 -4.24 -16.52
CA GLY A 41 -5.78 -5.40 -15.69
C GLY A 41 -6.79 -6.33 -16.33
N VAL A 42 -7.86 -5.81 -16.93
CA VAL A 42 -8.83 -6.61 -17.69
C VAL A 42 -8.16 -7.28 -18.89
N ALA A 43 -7.31 -6.54 -19.63
CA ALA A 43 -6.54 -7.11 -20.73
C ALA A 43 -5.62 -8.26 -20.24
N GLY A 44 -4.95 -8.07 -19.10
CA GLY A 44 -4.10 -9.09 -18.49
C GLY A 44 -4.88 -10.36 -18.11
N VAL A 45 -6.06 -10.23 -17.50
CA VAL A 45 -6.92 -11.38 -17.16
C VAL A 45 -7.28 -12.20 -18.41
N ILE A 46 -7.68 -11.54 -19.50
CA ILE A 46 -8.05 -12.21 -20.76
C ILE A 46 -6.85 -12.94 -21.38
N ILE A 47 -5.68 -12.32 -21.34
CA ILE A 47 -4.43 -12.93 -21.83
C ILE A 47 -4.10 -14.17 -21.00
N LEU A 48 -4.12 -14.06 -19.67
CA LEU A 48 -3.81 -15.17 -18.75
C LEU A 48 -4.79 -16.34 -18.90
N ASP A 49 -6.08 -16.05 -19.08
CA ASP A 49 -7.12 -17.04 -19.34
C ASP A 49 -6.84 -17.79 -20.66
N SER A 50 -6.52 -17.04 -21.72
CA SER A 50 -6.14 -17.60 -23.01
C SER A 50 -4.88 -18.45 -22.93
N LEU A 51 -3.84 -18.00 -22.22
CA LEU A 51 -2.58 -18.75 -22.07
C LEU A 51 -2.79 -20.09 -21.34
N CYS A 52 -3.66 -20.11 -20.33
CA CYS A 52 -3.95 -21.35 -19.62
C CYS A 52 -4.74 -22.36 -20.49
N SER A 53 -5.61 -21.87 -21.39
CA SER A 53 -6.35 -22.75 -22.30
C SER A 53 -5.48 -23.54 -23.30
N VAL A 54 -4.22 -23.12 -23.50
CA VAL A 54 -3.23 -23.77 -24.37
C VAL A 54 -2.24 -24.65 -23.57
N ASP A 55 -2.61 -25.08 -22.35
CA ASP A 55 -1.78 -25.88 -21.44
C ASP A 55 -0.48 -25.20 -20.94
N LEU A 56 -0.34 -23.89 -21.18
CA LEU A 56 0.80 -23.08 -20.71
C LEU A 56 0.63 -22.63 -19.24
N GLY A 57 0.07 -23.48 -18.39
CA GLY A 57 -0.20 -23.18 -16.99
C GLY A 57 1.05 -22.68 -16.25
N ILE A 58 2.20 -23.32 -16.46
CA ILE A 58 3.46 -22.96 -15.80
C ILE A 58 3.93 -21.53 -16.13
N VAL A 59 3.72 -21.09 -17.37
CA VAL A 59 4.12 -19.76 -17.83
C VAL A 59 3.22 -18.69 -17.19
N SER A 60 1.92 -18.98 -17.10
CA SER A 60 0.95 -18.11 -16.43
C SER A 60 1.30 -17.87 -14.96
N TRP A 61 1.75 -18.91 -14.24
CA TRP A 61 2.20 -18.78 -12.85
C TRP A 61 3.39 -17.84 -12.69
N VAL A 62 4.38 -17.90 -13.59
CA VAL A 62 5.56 -16.99 -13.55
C VAL A 62 5.13 -15.54 -13.80
N ILE A 63 4.22 -15.31 -14.76
CA ILE A 63 3.70 -13.97 -15.07
C ILE A 63 2.99 -13.39 -13.84
N VAL A 64 2.14 -14.18 -13.18
CA VAL A 64 1.41 -13.74 -11.97
C VAL A 64 2.34 -13.51 -10.79
N ALA A 65 3.41 -14.30 -10.63
CA ALA A 65 4.38 -14.12 -9.55
C ALA A 65 5.24 -12.85 -9.70
N THR A 66 5.53 -12.44 -10.94
CA THR A 66 6.40 -11.29 -11.26
C THR A 66 6.07 -10.00 -10.49
N PRO A 67 4.81 -9.49 -10.49
CA PRO A 67 4.49 -8.28 -9.75
C PRO A 67 4.67 -8.43 -8.22
N PHE A 68 4.38 -9.60 -7.64
CA PHE A 68 4.57 -9.82 -6.20
C PHE A 68 6.04 -9.79 -5.81
N ILE A 69 6.90 -10.44 -6.61
CA ILE A 69 8.34 -10.42 -6.39
C ILE A 69 8.88 -8.98 -6.54
N MET A 70 8.45 -8.26 -7.57
CA MET A 70 8.86 -6.87 -7.77
C MET A 70 8.47 -5.96 -6.61
N VAL A 71 7.24 -6.06 -6.10
CA VAL A 71 6.78 -5.26 -4.94
C VAL A 71 7.56 -5.63 -3.67
N ALA A 72 7.82 -6.92 -3.45
CA ALA A 72 8.59 -7.38 -2.28
C ALA A 72 10.04 -6.87 -2.31
N LEU A 73 10.69 -6.91 -3.48
CA LEU A 73 12.04 -6.37 -3.67
C LEU A 73 12.06 -4.86 -3.51
N ALA A 74 11.12 -4.14 -4.13
CA ALA A 74 11.01 -2.69 -4.02
C ALA A 74 10.82 -2.25 -2.55
N SER A 75 9.98 -2.98 -1.80
CA SER A 75 9.74 -2.70 -0.37
C SER A 75 11.00 -2.92 0.46
N SER A 76 11.72 -4.03 0.22
CA SER A 76 12.98 -4.34 0.90
C SER A 76 14.05 -3.28 0.66
N ILE A 77 14.19 -2.81 -0.59
CA ILE A 77 15.14 -1.76 -0.96
C ILE A 77 14.72 -0.43 -0.32
N SER A 78 13.43 -0.08 -0.36
CA SER A 78 12.92 1.16 0.26
C SER A 78 13.22 1.23 1.76
N LEU A 79 13.04 0.12 2.47
CA LEU A 79 13.37 -0.02 3.89
C LEU A 79 14.89 0.01 4.13
N GLY A 80 15.67 -0.66 3.29
CA GLY A 80 17.13 -0.65 3.37
C GLY A 80 17.74 0.74 3.14
N LEU A 81 17.11 1.58 2.31
CA LEU A 81 17.51 2.97 2.08
C LEU A 81 16.95 3.94 3.14
N GLY A 82 16.08 3.49 4.03
CA GLY A 82 15.46 4.34 5.06
C GLY A 82 14.53 5.43 4.50
N MET A 83 13.92 5.19 3.34
CA MET A 83 12.93 6.13 2.76
C MET A 83 11.72 6.34 3.68
N ASP A 84 11.40 5.35 4.51
CA ASP A 84 10.40 5.43 5.58
C ASP A 84 10.71 6.54 6.62
N ARG A 85 11.99 6.78 6.94
CA ARG A 85 12.41 7.85 7.87
C ARG A 85 12.22 9.24 7.25
N MET A 86 12.52 9.38 5.96
CA MET A 86 12.29 10.63 5.23
C MET A 86 10.79 10.93 5.08
N ALA A 87 9.98 9.90 4.81
CA ALA A 87 8.53 10.04 4.78
C ALA A 87 7.98 10.47 6.15
N ALA A 88 8.49 9.90 7.24
CA ALA A 88 8.09 10.27 8.60
C ALA A 88 8.45 11.72 8.95
N SER A 89 9.62 12.24 8.53
CA SER A 89 9.98 13.64 8.76
C SER A 89 9.10 14.62 7.98
N MET A 90 8.76 14.30 6.72
CA MET A 90 7.85 15.14 5.93
C MET A 90 6.45 15.26 6.55
N ILE A 91 5.94 14.18 7.14
CA ILE A 91 4.64 14.20 7.83
C ILE A 91 4.73 15.01 9.13
N LYS A 92 5.87 14.98 9.82
CA LYS A 92 6.09 15.71 11.08
C LYS A 92 6.12 17.23 10.87
N ASP A 93 6.70 17.69 9.77
CA ASP A 93 6.78 19.12 9.45
C ASP A 93 5.42 19.75 9.07
N GLY A 94 4.46 18.92 8.62
CA GLY A 94 3.07 19.35 8.41
C GLY A 94 2.31 19.70 9.70
N PHE A 95 2.79 19.23 10.86
CA PHE A 95 2.27 19.58 12.19
C PHE A 95 3.09 20.69 12.87
N SER A 96 4.21 21.12 12.30
CA SER A 96 5.07 22.18 12.83
C SER A 96 4.85 23.52 12.13
N ASN A 97 3.61 23.86 11.76
CA ASN A 97 3.28 25.28 11.63
C ASN A 97 3.66 25.95 12.97
N PRO A 98 4.63 26.88 13.00
CA PRO A 98 5.04 27.50 14.24
C PRO A 98 3.82 28.22 14.80
N LEU A 99 3.38 27.79 15.98
CA LEU A 99 2.32 28.43 16.74
C LEU A 99 2.71 29.90 16.89
N THR A 100 2.02 30.76 16.16
CA THR A 100 2.09 32.22 16.33
C THR A 100 1.78 32.51 17.81
N GLY A 101 2.63 33.34 18.43
CA GLY A 101 2.96 33.35 19.86
C GLY A 101 1.80 33.55 20.85
N ASP A 102 0.60 33.78 20.35
CA ASP A 102 -0.67 33.87 21.05
C ASP A 102 -1.16 32.52 21.63
N ASN A 103 -0.67 31.38 21.13
CA ASN A 103 -1.13 30.04 21.57
C ASN A 103 -0.21 29.33 22.60
N LEU A 104 0.94 29.92 22.95
CA LEU A 104 1.90 29.34 23.90
C LEU A 104 1.32 29.18 25.32
N LYS A 105 0.49 30.12 25.77
CA LYS A 105 -0.12 30.10 27.11
C LYS A 105 -1.19 29.00 27.28
N ASN A 106 -1.80 28.57 26.17
CA ASN A 106 -2.77 27.46 26.19
C ASN A 106 -2.05 26.11 26.11
N ARG A 107 -0.91 26.06 25.43
CA ARG A 107 -0.02 24.89 25.35
C ARG A 107 0.31 24.36 26.74
N ASP A 108 0.76 25.21 27.66
CA ASP A 108 1.19 24.80 29.00
C ASP A 108 0.11 24.05 29.79
N LYS A 109 -1.17 24.42 29.60
CA LYS A 109 -2.32 23.70 30.16
C LYS A 109 -2.56 22.36 29.47
N ILE A 110 -2.46 22.32 28.14
CA ILE A 110 -2.72 21.09 27.38
C ILE A 110 -1.62 20.04 27.62
N VAL A 111 -0.33 20.44 27.69
CA VAL A 111 0.77 19.49 27.96
C VAL A 111 0.71 18.93 29.39
N THR A 112 0.21 19.72 30.35
CA THR A 112 0.02 19.24 31.74
C THR A 112 -1.17 18.28 31.84
N HIS A 113 -2.25 18.49 31.10
CA HIS A 113 -3.39 17.56 31.06
C HIS A 113 -3.08 16.23 30.36
N LEU A 114 -2.27 16.25 29.29
CA LEU A 114 -1.82 15.03 28.62
C LEU A 114 -0.85 14.24 29.51
N LYS A 115 0.11 14.91 30.16
CA LYS A 115 1.03 14.27 31.11
C LYS A 115 0.34 13.62 32.32
N GLN A 116 -0.83 14.13 32.71
CA GLN A 116 -1.67 13.54 33.76
C GLN A 116 -2.46 12.31 33.27
N GLN A 117 -2.84 12.27 31.98
CA GLN A 117 -3.57 11.15 31.36
C GLN A 117 -2.65 10.02 30.90
N ASP A 118 -1.37 10.29 30.66
CA ASP A 118 -0.36 9.33 30.16
C ASP A 118 0.26 8.43 31.26
N ALA A 119 -0.39 8.27 32.42
CA ALA A 119 -0.05 7.20 33.36
C ALA A 119 -0.55 5.83 32.85
N ALA A 120 -0.24 5.48 31.61
CA ALA A 120 -0.27 4.13 31.07
C ALA A 120 0.78 4.03 29.95
N PRO A 121 1.66 3.01 29.95
CA PRO A 121 2.92 3.04 29.21
C PRO A 121 2.70 2.68 27.75
N VAL A 122 3.04 3.59 26.83
CA VAL A 122 3.25 3.25 25.41
C VAL A 122 4.72 3.42 25.04
N SER A 123 5.37 2.27 25.03
CA SER A 123 6.47 1.87 24.14
C SER A 123 7.79 2.63 24.28
N THR A 124 8.60 2.13 25.23
CA THR A 124 10.05 2.21 25.21
C THR A 124 10.61 1.85 23.83
N SER A 125 11.38 2.79 23.30
CA SER A 125 12.48 2.61 22.36
C SER A 125 13.03 1.18 22.29
N SER A 126 12.83 0.52 21.15
CA SER A 126 13.66 -0.62 20.74
C SER A 126 15.01 -0.06 20.27
N LEU A 127 15.97 -0.09 21.19
CA LEU A 127 17.40 -0.14 20.90
C LEU A 127 17.67 -1.42 20.11
N TYR A 128 17.93 -1.29 18.80
CA TYR A 128 18.98 -1.97 18.03
C TYR A 128 18.95 -1.44 16.59
#